data_AF-A0A950G9K3-F1
#
_entry.id   AF-A0A950G9K3-F1
#
_cell.length_a   1.000
_cell.length_b   1.000
_cell.length_c   1.000
_cell.angle_alpha   90.00
_cell.angle_beta   90.00
_cell.angle_gamma   90.00
#
_symmetry.space_group_name_H-M   'P 1'
#
loop_
_entity.id
_entity.type
_entity.pdbx_description
1 polymer ?
#
loop_
_entity_poly.entity_id
_entity_poly.type
_entity_poly.pdbx_seq_one_letter_code
_entity_poly.pdbx_strand_id
1 'polypeptide(L)'
;MPPEAIAAPAASAAAIDLSDRPLVPAAVLVPIVLGLAPGVLLTKRTSHLTSHAGQVSFPGGRIDPSDESPEAAALREAHEEIGLDPGQVELSGRLPDYATGTGYCITPVLGLVPPGLELNPSPHEVETVLELPVAVLLDPDAPQRRRAQFRGRWREFWVWPHPDHYIWGATAAILVHLANLLRSAE
;
A
#
# COMPACT_ATOMS: atom_id res chain seq x y z
N MET A 1 6.97 -11.23 -17.02
CA MET A 1 7.25 -12.52 -16.33
C MET A 1 7.20 -12.26 -14.85
N PRO A 2 6.52 -13.08 -14.03
CA PRO A 2 6.72 -13.00 -12.59
C PRO A 2 8.22 -13.19 -12.31
N PRO A 3 8.88 -12.35 -11.50
CA PRO A 3 10.26 -12.63 -11.10
C PRO A 3 10.27 -14.03 -10.46
N GLU A 4 11.21 -14.88 -10.86
CA GLU A 4 11.34 -16.28 -10.43
C GLU A 4 11.55 -16.47 -8.91
N ALA A 5 11.52 -15.37 -8.14
CA ALA A 5 11.53 -15.32 -6.69
C ALA A 5 10.26 -14.67 -6.11
N ILE A 6 9.06 -15.07 -6.54
CA ILE A 6 7.84 -14.68 -5.81
C ILE A 6 7.86 -15.39 -4.45
N ALA A 7 8.38 -14.71 -3.43
CA ALA A 7 7.87 -14.88 -2.08
C ALA A 7 6.36 -14.61 -2.17
N ALA A 8 5.53 -15.65 -2.13
CA ALA A 8 4.09 -15.50 -2.28
C ALA A 8 3.53 -14.47 -1.28
N PRO A 9 2.44 -13.78 -1.63
CA PRO A 9 1.99 -12.63 -0.86
C PRO A 9 1.57 -13.03 0.54
N ALA A 10 1.84 -12.11 1.46
CA ALA A 10 1.14 -11.99 2.73
C ALA A 10 -0.35 -12.30 2.53
N ALA A 11 -0.83 -13.27 3.29
CA ALA A 11 -2.08 -14.00 3.09
C ALA A 11 -3.29 -13.13 2.69
N SER A 12 -4.02 -13.59 1.68
CA SER A 12 -5.48 -13.44 1.58
C SER A 12 -6.15 -14.07 2.80
N ALA A 13 -7.31 -13.53 3.18
CA ALA A 13 -8.18 -13.75 4.34
C ALA A 13 -8.56 -15.21 4.72
N ALA A 14 -7.62 -16.15 4.67
CA ALA A 14 -7.63 -17.34 5.50
C ALA A 14 -6.73 -17.03 6.70
N ALA A 15 -7.34 -16.90 7.88
CA ALA A 15 -6.67 -16.68 9.15
C ALA A 15 -5.34 -17.43 9.20
N ILE A 16 -4.23 -16.69 9.10
CA ILE A 16 -2.98 -17.21 9.62
C ILE A 16 -3.23 -17.26 11.12
N ASP A 17 -3.12 -18.45 11.69
CA ASP A 17 -3.05 -18.62 13.13
C ASP A 17 -1.78 -17.91 13.63
N LEU A 18 -1.90 -16.61 13.86
CA LEU A 18 -0.90 -15.69 14.40
C LEU A 18 -0.97 -15.65 15.94
N SER A 19 -1.71 -16.58 16.55
CA SER A 19 -2.14 -16.55 17.95
C SER A 19 -1.01 -16.42 18.98
N ASP A 20 0.25 -16.67 18.61
CA ASP A 20 1.38 -16.67 19.54
C ASP A 20 2.43 -15.56 19.33
N ARG A 21 2.27 -14.63 18.38
CA ARG A 21 3.21 -13.49 18.25
C ARG A 21 2.50 -12.15 18.08
N PRO A 22 2.86 -11.13 18.88
CA PRO A 22 2.33 -9.79 18.68
C PRO A 22 2.74 -9.28 17.30
N LEU A 23 1.77 -8.75 16.55
CA LEU A 23 2.03 -8.12 15.26
C LEU A 23 2.78 -6.81 15.47
N VAL A 24 3.70 -6.51 14.56
CA VAL A 24 4.41 -5.22 14.54
C VAL A 24 3.46 -4.16 14.00
N PRO A 25 3.17 -3.09 14.75
CA PRO A 25 2.31 -2.00 14.26
C PRO A 25 3.02 -1.23 13.13
N ALA A 26 2.27 -0.95 12.07
CA ALA A 26 2.71 -0.19 10.92
C ALA A 26 1.58 0.73 10.46
N ALA A 27 1.94 1.86 9.83
CA ALA A 27 0.99 2.77 9.24
C ALA A 27 1.43 3.11 7.81
N VAL A 28 0.46 3.22 6.92
CA VAL A 28 0.70 3.66 5.54
C VAL A 28 -0.24 4.81 5.20
N LEU A 29 0.26 5.79 4.46
CA LEU A 29 -0.58 6.83 3.88
C LEU A 29 -1.16 6.29 2.57
N VAL A 30 -2.47 6.47 2.40
CA VAL A 30 -3.22 6.21 1.16
C VAL A 30 -3.57 7.58 0.56
N PRO A 31 -2.60 8.24 -0.10
CA PRO A 31 -2.79 9.56 -0.68
C PRO A 31 -3.61 9.51 -1.97
N ILE A 32 -4.71 10.26 -2.00
CA ILE A 32 -5.52 10.49 -3.20
C ILE A 32 -5.17 11.88 -3.73
N VAL A 33 -4.47 11.90 -4.87
CA VAL A 33 -4.18 13.11 -5.62
C VAL A 33 -5.47 13.58 -6.27
N LEU A 34 -5.92 14.77 -5.87
CA LEU A 34 -7.10 15.42 -6.43
C LEU A 34 -6.77 16.05 -7.80
N GLY A 35 -7.78 16.24 -8.64
CA GLY A 35 -7.62 16.88 -9.94
C GLY A 35 -8.70 16.41 -10.93
N LEU A 36 -8.49 16.73 -12.21
CA LEU A 36 -9.39 16.29 -13.29
C LEU A 36 -9.39 14.76 -13.46
N ALA A 37 -8.26 14.12 -13.19
CA ALA A 37 -8.11 12.68 -13.15
C ALA A 37 -7.47 12.29 -11.81
N PRO A 38 -8.28 12.01 -10.77
CA PRO A 38 -7.74 11.67 -9.47
C PRO A 38 -6.92 10.37 -9.51
N GLY A 39 -5.85 10.32 -8.74
CA GLY A 39 -4.91 9.21 -8.68
C GLY A 39 -4.61 8.78 -7.25
N VAL A 40 -4.22 7.54 -7.06
CA VAL A 40 -3.69 7.03 -5.79
C VAL A 40 -2.18 6.95 -5.91
N LEU A 41 -1.47 7.71 -5.08
CA LEU A 41 -0.01 7.76 -5.07
C LEU A 41 0.57 6.51 -4.40
N LEU A 42 1.53 5.88 -5.07
CA LEU A 42 2.21 4.65 -4.66
C LEU A 42 3.72 4.79 -4.89
N THR A 43 4.50 3.98 -4.19
CA THR A 43 5.95 3.89 -4.33
C THR A 43 6.35 2.51 -4.79
N LYS A 44 7.41 2.42 -5.59
CA LYS A 44 8.13 1.17 -5.86
C LYS A 44 9.41 1.19 -5.04
N ARG A 45 9.57 0.22 -4.14
CA ARG A 45 10.76 0.13 -3.29
C ARG A 45 12.00 -0.25 -4.10
N THR A 46 13.17 0.28 -3.74
CA THR A 46 14.44 -0.10 -4.39
C THR A 46 14.72 -1.60 -4.25
N SER A 47 15.42 -2.16 -5.24
CA SER A 47 15.70 -3.61 -5.32
C SER A 47 16.73 -4.10 -4.29
N HIS A 48 17.48 -3.21 -3.65
CA HIS A 48 18.57 -3.56 -2.73
C HIS A 48 18.14 -3.69 -1.26
N LEU A 49 16.87 -3.42 -0.95
CA LEU A 49 16.36 -3.54 0.42
C LEU A 49 16.24 -4.99 0.87
N THR A 50 16.53 -5.24 2.15
CA THR A 50 16.51 -6.58 2.76
C THR A 50 15.09 -7.15 2.91
N SER A 51 14.06 -6.31 2.80
CA SER A 51 12.66 -6.72 2.80
C SER A 51 11.87 -5.98 1.72
N HIS A 52 10.91 -6.66 1.10
CA HIS A 52 9.97 -6.10 0.13
C HIS A 52 10.62 -5.40 -1.09
N ALA A 53 11.86 -5.77 -1.45
CA ALA A 53 12.58 -5.24 -2.60
C ALA A 53 11.74 -5.28 -3.89
N GLY A 54 11.66 -4.14 -4.58
CA GLY A 54 10.95 -4.01 -5.85
C GLY A 54 9.42 -4.06 -5.77
N GLN A 55 8.83 -4.16 -4.57
CA GLN A 55 7.38 -4.18 -4.41
C GLN A 55 6.78 -2.79 -4.54
N VAL A 56 5.57 -2.73 -5.09
CA VAL A 56 4.74 -1.53 -5.07
C VAL A 56 3.99 -1.47 -3.74
N SER A 57 4.10 -0.35 -3.05
CA SER A 57 3.47 -0.08 -1.75
C SER A 57 2.90 1.32 -1.69
N PHE A 58 2.02 1.52 -0.72
CA PHE A 58 1.77 2.86 -0.20
C PHE A 58 3.03 3.37 0.51
N PRO A 59 3.27 4.70 0.53
CA PRO A 59 4.29 5.26 1.40
C PRO A 59 3.94 4.98 2.87
N GLY A 60 4.91 4.52 3.64
CA GLY A 60 4.65 4.13 5.03
C GLY A 60 5.62 3.08 5.58
N GLY A 61 5.51 2.88 6.89
CA GLY A 61 6.46 2.08 7.63
C GLY A 61 5.97 1.68 9.01
N ARG A 62 6.92 1.37 9.89
CA ARG A 62 6.62 0.98 11.28
C ARG A 62 6.16 2.20 12.06
N ILE A 63 5.26 1.97 13.02
CA ILE A 63 4.95 2.99 14.02
C ILE A 63 6.07 2.97 15.06
N ASP A 64 6.81 4.08 15.18
CA ASP A 64 7.84 4.27 16.19
C ASP A 64 7.19 4.60 17.55
N PRO A 65 7.79 4.21 18.69
CA PRO A 65 7.32 4.63 20.02
C PRO A 65 7.16 6.15 20.22
N SER A 66 7.85 6.97 19.42
CA SER A 66 7.75 8.42 19.41
C SER A 66 6.62 8.97 18.54
N ASP A 67 6.01 8.15 17.68
CA ASP A 67 4.85 8.58 16.87
C ASP A 67 3.62 8.70 17.77
N GLU A 68 2.98 9.88 17.77
CA GLU A 68 1.81 10.17 18.61
C GLU A 68 0.55 9.42 18.15
N SER A 69 0.52 8.98 16.89
CA SER A 69 -0.59 8.25 16.27
C SER A 69 -0.17 7.52 15.00
N PRO A 70 -0.99 6.57 14.49
CA PRO A 70 -0.80 6.01 13.15
C PRO A 70 -0.77 7.06 12.04
N GLU A 71 -1.55 8.14 12.15
CA GLU A 71 -1.51 9.27 11.20
C GLU A 71 -0.14 9.95 11.21
N ALA A 72 0.41 10.22 12.41
CA ALA A 72 1.73 10.83 12.54
C ALA A 72 2.81 9.95 11.90
N ALA A 73 2.77 8.64 12.15
CA ALA A 73 3.67 7.68 11.53
C ALA A 73 3.54 7.66 10.00
N ALA A 74 2.31 7.59 9.47
CA ALA A 74 2.06 7.58 8.02
C ALA A 74 2.56 8.86 7.33
N LEU A 75 2.34 10.03 7.94
CA LEU A 75 2.81 11.31 7.41
C LEU A 75 4.33 11.44 7.50
N ARG A 76 4.96 11.05 8.61
CA ARG A 76 6.41 11.04 8.78
C ARG A 76 7.07 10.18 7.70
N GLU A 77 6.62 8.94 7.56
CA GLU A 77 7.15 8.00 6.57
C GLU A 77 6.93 8.49 5.13
N ALA A 78 5.76 9.06 4.80
CA ALA A 78 5.54 9.64 3.48
C ALA A 78 6.46 10.85 3.20
N HIS A 79 6.71 11.68 4.21
CA HIS A 79 7.67 12.78 4.09
C HIS A 79 9.10 12.25 3.91
N GLU A 80 9.52 11.24 4.66
CA GLU A 80 10.85 10.63 4.56
C GLU A 80 11.07 9.89 3.22
N GLU A 81 10.09 9.13 2.75
CA GLU A 81 10.20 8.31 1.55
C GLU A 81 10.06 9.11 0.25
N ILE A 82 9.11 10.05 0.18
CA ILE A 82 8.76 10.77 -1.05
C ILE A 82 8.79 12.29 -0.95
N GLY A 83 9.19 12.86 0.19
CA GLY A 83 9.23 14.31 0.38
C GLY A 83 7.85 14.97 0.41
N LEU A 84 6.78 14.20 0.65
CA LEU A 84 5.43 14.74 0.72
C LEU A 84 5.29 15.61 1.97
N ASP A 85 5.09 16.91 1.80
CA ASP A 85 4.86 17.84 2.91
C ASP A 85 3.58 17.46 3.67
N PRO A 86 3.66 17.13 4.98
CA PRO A 86 2.48 16.83 5.79
C PRO A 86 1.44 17.95 5.79
N GLY A 87 1.86 19.22 5.60
CA GLY A 87 0.95 20.36 5.51
C GLY A 87 0.07 20.38 4.25
N GLN A 88 0.41 19.58 3.23
CA GLN A 88 -0.38 19.42 2.01
C GLN A 88 -1.35 18.24 2.05
N VAL A 89 -1.39 17.49 3.16
CA VAL A 89 -2.22 16.29 3.32
C VAL A 89 -3.44 16.62 4.19
N GLU A 90 -4.63 16.56 3.60
CA GLU A 90 -5.88 16.59 4.35
C GLU A 90 -6.27 15.16 4.76
N LEU A 91 -6.14 14.83 6.04
CA LEU A 91 -6.50 13.52 6.56
C LEU A 91 -8.03 13.33 6.57
N SER A 92 -8.50 12.26 5.91
CA SER A 92 -9.93 12.00 5.69
C SER A 92 -10.47 10.81 6.49
N GLY A 93 -9.58 10.00 7.09
CA GLY A 93 -9.96 8.88 7.94
C GLY A 93 -9.02 7.69 7.82
N ARG A 94 -9.50 6.49 8.18
CA ARG A 94 -8.74 5.24 8.09
C ARG A 94 -9.56 4.17 7.37
N LEU A 95 -8.87 3.27 6.67
CA LEU A 95 -9.43 2.00 6.23
C LEU A 95 -9.28 0.95 7.34
N PRO A 96 -9.99 -0.19 7.27
CA PRO A 96 -9.79 -1.28 8.22
C PRO A 96 -8.34 -1.75 8.25
N ASP A 97 -7.82 -2.03 9.45
CA ASP A 97 -6.47 -2.56 9.64
C ASP A 97 -6.26 -3.86 8.85
N TYR A 98 -5.05 -4.03 8.33
CA TYR A 98 -4.67 -5.19 7.52
C TYR A 98 -3.51 -5.96 8.18
N ALA A 99 -3.80 -7.17 8.65
CA ALA A 99 -2.80 -8.09 9.14
C ALA A 99 -2.09 -8.80 7.97
N THR A 100 -0.76 -8.66 7.92
CA THR A 100 0.07 -9.29 6.89
C THR A 100 0.60 -10.64 7.35
N GLY A 101 0.82 -11.56 6.40
CA GLY A 101 1.54 -12.80 6.68
C GLY A 101 3.03 -12.64 7.00
N THR A 102 3.57 -11.43 6.90
CA THR A 102 4.94 -11.08 7.32
C THR A 102 5.01 -10.57 8.76
N GLY A 103 3.89 -10.52 9.49
CA GLY A 103 3.87 -10.19 10.92
C GLY A 103 3.62 -8.72 11.25
N TYR A 104 3.11 -7.94 10.30
CA TYR A 104 2.69 -6.55 10.52
C TYR A 104 1.17 -6.42 10.64
N CYS A 105 0.70 -5.50 11.47
CA CYS A 105 -0.65 -4.96 11.45
C CYS A 105 -0.59 -3.55 10.88
N ILE A 106 -1.06 -3.37 9.65
CA ILE A 106 -0.98 -2.11 8.92
C ILE A 106 -2.27 -1.32 9.13
N THR A 107 -2.16 -0.09 9.59
CA THR A 107 -3.24 0.91 9.62
C THR A 107 -3.16 1.80 8.38
N PRO A 108 -4.08 1.70 7.40
CA PRO A 108 -4.08 2.55 6.23
C PRO A 108 -4.82 3.86 6.52
N VAL A 109 -4.11 4.98 6.41
CA VAL A 109 -4.60 6.33 6.68
C VAL A 109 -4.94 7.01 5.35
N LEU A 110 -6.17 7.48 5.18
CA LEU A 110 -6.61 8.19 3.98
C LEU A 110 -6.20 9.66 4.05
N GLY A 111 -5.55 10.15 3.00
CA GLY A 111 -5.18 11.56 2.85
C GLY A 111 -5.56 12.08 1.46
N LEU A 112 -6.11 13.28 1.39
CA LEU A 112 -6.31 14.01 0.13
C LEU A 112 -5.15 14.97 -0.07
N VAL A 113 -4.63 15.02 -1.30
CA VAL A 113 -3.50 15.91 -1.64
C VAL A 113 -3.79 16.65 -2.95
N PRO A 114 -3.32 17.90 -3.11
CA PRO A 114 -3.52 18.65 -4.35
C PRO A 114 -2.75 18.03 -5.52
N PRO A 115 -3.12 18.33 -6.77
CA PRO A 115 -2.30 17.97 -7.93
C PRO A 115 -1.02 18.82 -7.98
N GLY A 116 -0.02 18.34 -8.74
CA GLY A 116 1.21 19.10 -8.97
C GLY A 116 2.17 19.14 -7.78
N LEU A 117 2.19 18.06 -6.97
CA LEU A 117 3.10 17.91 -5.86
C LEU A 117 4.56 17.90 -6.32
N GLU A 118 5.41 18.63 -5.60
CA GLU A 118 6.86 18.55 -5.76
C GLU A 118 7.39 17.44 -4.84
N LEU A 119 7.42 16.22 -5.37
CA LEU A 119 7.92 15.06 -4.63
C LEU A 119 9.45 14.94 -4.76
N ASN A 120 10.11 14.51 -3.70
CA ASN A 120 11.53 14.23 -3.65
C ASN A 120 11.79 12.81 -3.12
N PRO A 121 11.68 11.78 -3.99
CA PRO A 121 11.85 10.39 -3.58
C PRO A 121 13.24 10.11 -3.03
N SER A 122 13.30 9.48 -1.85
CA SER A 122 14.55 9.02 -1.25
C SER A 122 15.19 7.95 -2.15
N PRO A 123 16.38 8.18 -2.73
CA PRO A 123 16.98 7.25 -3.68
C PRO A 123 17.43 5.93 -3.02
N HIS A 124 17.48 5.90 -1.69
CA HIS A 124 17.81 4.69 -0.93
C HIS A 124 16.60 3.76 -0.77
N GLU A 125 15.39 4.31 -0.76
CA GLU A 125 14.18 3.58 -0.39
C GLU A 125 13.19 3.44 -1.55
N VAL A 126 13.07 4.49 -2.36
CA VAL A 126 12.09 4.60 -3.45
C VAL A 126 12.81 4.63 -4.81
N GLU A 127 12.54 3.64 -5.64
CA GLU A 127 13.01 3.59 -7.03
C GLU A 127 12.18 4.51 -7.92
N THR A 128 10.85 4.50 -7.72
CA THR A 128 9.95 5.35 -8.47
C THR A 128 8.66 5.61 -7.70
N VAL A 129 8.06 6.76 -7.96
CA VAL A 129 6.71 7.12 -7.52
C VAL A 129 5.79 6.97 -8.72
N LEU A 130 4.65 6.34 -8.50
CA LEU A 130 3.64 6.07 -9.53
C LEU A 130 2.24 6.43 -9.02
N GLU A 131 1.33 6.67 -9.94
CA GLU A 131 -0.08 6.91 -9.63
C GLU A 131 -0.96 5.84 -10.26
N LEU A 132 -1.84 5.25 -9.46
CA LEU A 132 -2.91 4.38 -9.95
C LEU A 132 -4.19 5.23 -10.09
N PRO A 133 -4.73 5.45 -11.30
CA PRO A 133 -5.91 6.30 -11.46
C PRO A 133 -7.11 5.77 -10.67
N VAL A 134 -7.84 6.66 -10.00
CA VAL A 134 -9.06 6.31 -9.26
C VAL A 134 -10.11 5.68 -10.17
N ALA A 135 -10.15 6.06 -11.45
CA ALA A 135 -11.00 5.41 -12.44
C ALA A 135 -10.76 3.88 -12.54
N VAL A 136 -9.52 3.41 -12.35
CA VAL A 136 -9.21 1.97 -12.29
C VAL A 136 -9.85 1.37 -11.04
N LEU A 137 -9.79 2.05 -9.89
CA LEU A 137 -10.44 1.60 -8.66
C LEU A 137 -11.97 1.57 -8.77
N LEU A 138 -12.58 2.38 -9.65
CA LEU A 138 -14.03 2.35 -9.86
C LEU A 138 -14.48 1.20 -10.77
N ASP A 139 -13.60 0.67 -11.61
CA ASP A 139 -13.90 -0.51 -12.45
C ASP A 139 -13.96 -1.80 -11.62
N PRO A 140 -15.13 -2.44 -11.46
CA PRO A 140 -15.28 -3.67 -10.67
C PRO A 140 -14.47 -4.85 -11.21
N ASP A 141 -14.15 -4.87 -12.50
CA ASP A 141 -13.45 -5.97 -13.18
C ASP A 141 -11.92 -5.76 -13.22
N ALA A 142 -11.43 -4.58 -12.85
CA ALA A 142 -10.01 -4.28 -12.81
C ALA A 142 -9.19 -5.20 -11.88
N PRO A 143 -9.54 -5.40 -10.59
CA PRO A 143 -8.75 -6.25 -9.71
C PRO A 143 -8.92 -7.73 -10.07
N GLN A 144 -7.81 -8.43 -10.29
CA GLN A 144 -7.80 -9.83 -10.65
C GLN A 144 -7.41 -10.71 -9.46
N ARG A 145 -8.12 -11.81 -9.25
CA ARG A 145 -7.65 -12.88 -8.35
C ARG A 145 -6.63 -13.74 -9.07
N ARG A 146 -5.46 -13.88 -8.47
CA ARG A 146 -4.39 -14.79 -8.89
C ARG A 146 -4.14 -15.81 -7.78
N ARG A 147 -3.53 -16.93 -8.15
CA ARG A 147 -3.13 -17.98 -7.20
C ARG A 147 -1.68 -18.39 -7.41
N ALA A 148 -0.98 -18.64 -6.31
CA ALA A 148 0.38 -19.17 -6.30
C ALA A 148 0.56 -20.19 -5.18
N GLN A 149 1.52 -21.11 -5.33
CA GLN A 149 1.91 -22.00 -4.24
C GLN A 149 2.88 -21.29 -3.29
N PHE A 150 2.63 -21.43 -1.99
CA PHE A 150 3.49 -20.95 -0.93
C PHE A 150 3.59 -22.00 0.17
N ARG A 151 4.83 -22.44 0.49
CA ARG A 151 5.08 -23.48 1.50
C ARG A 151 4.16 -24.71 1.31
N GLY A 152 4.01 -25.16 0.05
CA GLY A 152 3.18 -26.31 -0.33
C GLY A 152 1.66 -26.06 -0.30
N ARG A 153 1.20 -24.83 -0.07
CA ARG A 153 -0.24 -24.49 -0.05
C ARG A 153 -0.57 -23.49 -1.15
N TRP A 154 -1.69 -23.70 -1.84
CA TRP A 154 -2.23 -22.68 -2.74
C TRP A 154 -2.74 -21.48 -1.94
N ARG A 155 -2.38 -20.29 -2.40
CA ARG A 155 -2.83 -19.01 -1.86
C ARG A 155 -3.37 -18.16 -2.99
N GLU A 156 -4.54 -17.59 -2.77
CA GLU A 156 -5.12 -16.58 -3.64
C GLU A 156 -4.70 -15.19 -3.18
N PHE A 157 -4.62 -14.24 -4.12
CA PHE A 157 -4.31 -12.85 -3.83
C PHE A 157 -4.84 -11.94 -4.93
N TRP A 158 -5.02 -10.67 -4.59
CA TRP A 158 -5.42 -9.63 -5.52
C TRP A 158 -4.24 -9.06 -6.28
N VAL A 159 -4.48 -8.70 -7.54
CA VAL A 159 -3.56 -7.97 -8.40
C VAL A 159 -4.32 -6.85 -9.09
N TRP A 160 -3.77 -5.64 -9.03
CA TRP A 160 -4.30 -4.49 -9.78
C TRP A 160 -3.54 -4.29 -11.09
N PRO A 161 -4.22 -3.90 -12.18
CA PRO A 161 -3.59 -3.64 -13.46
C PRO A 161 -2.78 -2.35 -13.40
N HIS A 162 -1.55 -2.40 -13.92
CA HIS A 162 -0.72 -1.24 -14.16
C HIS A 162 0.20 -1.55 -15.35
N PRO A 163 0.51 -0.60 -16.26
CA PRO A 163 1.32 -0.86 -17.45
C PRO A 163 2.70 -1.46 -17.14
N ASP A 164 3.40 -0.85 -16.18
CA ASP A 164 4.82 -1.16 -15.92
C ASP A 164 5.09 -1.84 -14.58
N HIS A 165 4.05 -2.01 -13.76
CA HIS A 165 4.21 -2.38 -12.35
C HIS A 165 3.26 -3.48 -11.95
N TYR A 166 3.71 -4.32 -11.02
CA TYR A 166 2.92 -5.41 -10.49
C TYR A 166 2.46 -5.02 -9.09
N ILE A 167 1.16 -4.71 -8.94
CA ILE A 167 0.55 -4.26 -7.69
C ILE A 167 -0.21 -5.43 -7.07
N TRP A 168 0.27 -5.95 -5.95
CA TRP A 168 -0.21 -7.21 -5.34
C TRP A 168 -0.02 -7.18 -3.81
N GLY A 169 -0.42 -8.24 -3.12
CA GLY A 169 -0.20 -8.39 -1.68
C GLY A 169 -1.01 -7.41 -0.83
N ALA A 170 -0.41 -6.90 0.25
CA ALA A 170 -1.08 -6.00 1.18
C ALA A 170 -1.58 -4.72 0.49
N THR A 171 -0.77 -4.13 -0.39
CA THR A 171 -1.12 -2.95 -1.20
C THR A 171 -2.39 -3.23 -2.00
N ALA A 172 -2.45 -4.35 -2.73
CA ALA A 172 -3.62 -4.70 -3.52
C ALA A 172 -4.86 -4.97 -2.67
N ALA A 173 -4.71 -5.60 -1.51
CA ALA A 173 -5.82 -5.83 -0.59
C ALA A 173 -6.39 -4.53 -0.01
N ILE A 174 -5.53 -3.60 0.41
CA ILE A 174 -5.93 -2.26 0.86
C ILE A 174 -6.63 -1.49 -0.27
N LEU A 175 -6.11 -1.57 -1.51
CA LEU A 175 -6.77 -0.98 -2.68
C LEU A 175 -8.16 -1.59 -2.95
N VAL A 176 -8.37 -2.88 -2.67
CA VAL A 176 -9.73 -3.48 -2.74
C VAL A 176 -10.65 -2.88 -1.68
N HIS A 177 -10.17 -2.65 -0.46
CA HIS A 177 -10.97 -1.97 0.57
C HIS A 177 -11.34 -0.54 0.15
N LEU A 178 -10.37 0.21 -0.37
CA LEU A 178 -10.61 1.55 -0.89
C LEU A 178 -11.62 1.54 -2.05
N ALA A 179 -11.44 0.65 -3.02
CA ALA A 179 -12.32 0.52 -4.17
C ALA A 179 -13.77 0.20 -3.75
N ASN A 180 -13.96 -0.71 -2.79
CA ASN A 180 -15.28 -1.02 -2.25
C ASN A 180 -15.92 0.19 -1.57
N LEU A 181 -15.15 0.96 -0.79
CA LEU A 181 -15.64 2.18 -0.15
C LEU A 181 -16.10 3.19 -1.20
N LEU A 182 -15.25 3.48 -2.20
CA LEU A 182 -15.56 4.43 -3.28
C LEU A 182 -16.80 4.06 -4.08
N ARG A 183 -16.96 2.78 -4.42
CA ARG A 183 -18.13 2.27 -5.17
C ARG A 183 -19.41 2.23 -4.34
N SER A 184 -19.30 2.19 -3.01
CA SER A 184 -20.46 2.20 -2.10
C SER A 184 -20.98 3.59 -1.76
N ALA A 185 -20.23 4.64 -2.13
CA ALA A 185 -20.58 6.04 -1.88
C ALA A 185 -21.50 6.62 -2.98
N GLU A 186 -22.05 5.77 -3.85
CA GLU A 186 -23.02 6.10 -4.91
C GLU A 186 -24.47 5.73 -4.53
#